data_AF-A0A9W5TNQ8-F1
#
_entry.id   AF-A0A9W5TNQ8-F1
#
_cell.length_a   1.000
_cell.length_b   1.000
_cell.length_c   1.000
_cell.angle_alpha   90.00
_cell.angle_beta   90.00
_cell.angle_gamma   90.00
#
_symmetry.space_group_name_H-M   'P 1'
#
loop_
_entity.id
_entity.type
_entity.pdbx_description
1 polymer ?
#
loop_
_entity_poly.entity_id
_entity_poly.type
_entity_poly.pdbx_seq_one_letter_code
_entity_poly.pdbx_strand_id
1 'polypeptide(L)'
;MSAVTLLGHAQRVIREPRRDGLSSRMAAFLARQALEVIVDERCTDLGAPAAWASMRTKLAVLRSLDDEEAADSAAIAWNRLSSACHVHAFELQPSAAEVQHLCGLVASLLRVPDALES
;
A
#
# COMPACT_ATOMS: atom_id res chain seq x y z
N MET A 1 -6.94 -11.32 5.17
CA MET A 1 -5.56 -11.60 4.74
C MET A 1 -4.70 -10.45 5.26
N SER A 2 -3.56 -10.72 5.89
CA SER A 2 -2.76 -9.63 6.51
C SER A 2 -2.05 -8.78 5.46
N ALA A 3 -1.70 -7.54 5.82
CA ALA A 3 -0.90 -6.65 4.98
C ALA A 3 0.42 -7.29 4.54
N VAL A 4 1.10 -7.98 5.46
CA VAL A 4 2.38 -8.69 5.19
C VAL A 4 2.21 -9.76 4.11
N THR A 5 1.15 -10.57 4.18
CA THR A 5 0.89 -11.60 3.17
C THR A 5 0.61 -10.99 1.79
N LEU A 6 -0.22 -9.94 1.73
CA LEU A 6 -0.54 -9.23 0.49
C LEU A 6 0.72 -8.61 -0.15
N LEU A 7 1.56 -7.96 0.66
CA LEU A 7 2.79 -7.35 0.19
C LEU A 7 3.81 -8.40 -0.27
N GLY A 8 3.96 -9.51 0.45
CA GLY A 8 4.81 -10.62 0.04
C GLY A 8 4.37 -11.22 -1.31
N HIS A 9 3.05 -11.31 -1.54
CA HIS A 9 2.53 -11.72 -2.85
C HIS A 9 2.83 -10.69 -3.94
N ALA A 10 2.67 -9.39 -3.68
CA ALA A 10 3.01 -8.34 -4.64
C ALA A 10 4.50 -8.41 -5.05
N GLN A 11 5.39 -8.55 -4.07
CA GLN A 11 6.83 -8.65 -4.28
C GLN A 11 7.23 -9.92 -5.05
N ARG A 12 6.54 -11.05 -4.82
CA ARG A 12 6.79 -12.26 -5.62
C ARG A 12 6.37 -12.08 -7.06
N VAL A 13 5.16 -11.55 -7.31
CA VAL A 13 4.63 -11.34 -8.67
C VAL A 13 5.52 -10.41 -9.49
N ILE A 14 6.12 -9.39 -8.88
CA ILE A 14 7.00 -8.46 -9.61
C ILE A 14 8.40 -9.06 -9.89
N ARG A 15 8.89 -9.97 -9.02
CA ARG A 15 10.17 -10.67 -9.21
C ARG A 15 10.09 -11.83 -10.20
N GLU A 16 8.93 -12.47 -10.28
CA GLU A 16 8.65 -13.62 -11.14
C GLU A 16 7.55 -13.25 -12.15
N PRO A 17 7.83 -12.30 -13.09
CA PRO A 17 6.80 -11.82 -13.99
C PRO A 17 6.35 -12.91 -14.95
N ARG A 18 5.03 -13.04 -15.08
CA ARG A 18 4.40 -13.89 -16.11
C ARG A 18 4.60 -13.27 -17.49
N ARG A 19 4.55 -14.14 -18.52
CA ARG A 19 4.72 -13.78 -19.94
C ARG A 19 3.59 -12.92 -20.53
N ASP A 20 2.50 -12.70 -19.79
CA ASP A 20 1.34 -11.92 -20.23
C ASP A 20 1.51 -10.40 -20.06
N GLY A 21 2.59 -9.95 -19.42
CA GLY A 21 2.86 -8.54 -19.17
C GLY A 21 1.97 -7.88 -18.11
N LEU A 22 1.09 -8.62 -17.44
CA LEU A 22 0.15 -8.06 -16.44
C LEU A 22 0.72 -8.03 -15.02
N SER A 23 1.91 -8.58 -14.83
CA SER A 23 2.53 -8.78 -13.51
C SER A 23 2.71 -7.47 -12.74
N SER A 24 3.12 -6.38 -13.40
CA SER A 24 3.25 -5.06 -12.76
C SER A 24 1.93 -4.56 -12.19
N ARG A 25 0.84 -4.68 -12.95
CA ARG A 25 -0.48 -4.21 -12.51
C ARG A 25 -1.06 -5.10 -11.41
N MET A 26 -0.86 -6.42 -11.50
CA MET A 26 -1.24 -7.36 -10.46
C MET A 26 -0.50 -7.07 -9.15
N ALA A 27 0.82 -6.85 -9.21
CA ALA A 27 1.62 -6.48 -8.05
C ALA A 27 1.18 -5.13 -7.46
N ALA A 28 0.91 -4.12 -8.30
CA ALA A 28 0.40 -2.83 -7.85
C ALA A 28 -0.95 -2.97 -7.12
N PHE A 29 -1.85 -3.81 -7.63
CA PHE A 29 -3.14 -4.06 -7.00
C PHE A 29 -3.00 -4.74 -5.62
N LEU A 30 -2.13 -5.74 -5.51
CA LEU A 30 -1.85 -6.42 -4.24
C LEU A 30 -1.17 -5.48 -3.22
N ALA A 31 -0.22 -4.67 -3.66
CA ALA A 31 0.43 -3.68 -2.81
C ALA A 31 -0.55 -2.60 -2.33
N ARG A 32 -1.51 -2.18 -3.18
CA ARG A 32 -2.57 -1.25 -2.78
C ARG A 32 -3.44 -1.84 -1.68
N GLN A 33 -3.85 -3.10 -1.81
CA GLN A 33 -4.63 -3.77 -0.75
C GLN A 33 -3.84 -3.88 0.55
N ALA A 34 -2.55 -4.21 0.49
CA ALA A 34 -1.69 -4.25 1.67
C ALA A 34 -1.67 -2.89 2.38
N LEU A 35 -1.51 -1.80 1.61
CA LEU A 35 -1.55 -0.45 2.14
C LEU A 35 -2.89 -0.08 2.77
N GLU A 36 -4.01 -0.46 2.16
CA GLU A 36 -5.35 -0.19 2.71
C GLU A 36 -5.56 -0.88 4.06
N VAL A 37 -5.05 -2.11 4.21
CA VAL A 37 -5.04 -2.82 5.49
C VAL A 37 -4.18 -2.08 6.53
N ILE A 38 -2.96 -1.66 6.16
CA ILE A 38 -2.06 -0.91 7.06
C ILE A 38 -2.71 0.39 7.55
N VAL A 39 -3.37 1.12 6.65
CA VAL A 39 -4.05 2.38 7.00
C VAL A 39 -5.20 2.12 7.96
N ASP A 40 -5.98 1.05 7.75
CA ASP A 40 -7.07 0.68 8.67
C ASP A 40 -6.57 0.29 10.07
N GLU A 41 -5.48 -0.48 10.13
CA GLU A 41 -4.82 -0.85 11.37
C GLU A 41 -4.30 0.40 12.10
N ARG A 42 -3.58 1.29 11.39
CA ARG A 42 -3.08 2.56 11.97
C ARG A 42 -4.18 3.48 12.48
N CYS A 43 -5.27 3.65 11.73
CA CYS A 43 -6.42 4.43 12.21
C CYS A 43 -7.01 3.85 13.50
N THR A 44 -7.05 2.53 13.62
CA THR A 44 -7.52 1.85 14.83
C THR A 44 -6.57 2.09 16.01
N ASP A 45 -5.26 1.95 15.79
CA ASP A 45 -4.25 2.17 16.82
C ASP A 45 -4.19 3.61 17.33
N LEU A 46 -4.55 4.58 16.48
CA LEU A 46 -4.65 6.00 16.84
C LEU A 46 -5.97 6.35 17.56
N GLY A 47 -6.82 5.35 17.86
CA GLY A 47 -8.11 5.57 18.51
C GLY A 47 -9.17 6.23 17.61
N ALA A 48 -8.94 6.25 16.28
CA ALA A 48 -9.84 6.84 15.30
C ALA A 48 -10.29 5.81 14.25
N PRO A 49 -10.97 4.71 14.66
CA PRO A 49 -11.40 3.67 13.73
C PRO A 49 -12.38 4.25 12.70
N ALA A 50 -11.98 4.19 11.44
CA ALA A 50 -12.67 4.86 10.33
C ALA A 50 -13.16 3.86 9.26
N ALA A 51 -13.63 2.69 9.68
CA ALA A 51 -14.01 1.58 8.78
C ALA A 51 -15.05 1.98 7.70
N TRP A 52 -15.94 2.93 8.02
CA TRP A 52 -16.96 3.46 7.11
C TRP A 52 -16.44 4.51 6.13
N ALA A 53 -15.25 5.05 6.39
CA ALA A 53 -14.74 6.20 5.66
C ALA A 53 -14.03 5.80 4.37
N SER A 54 -13.99 6.73 3.41
CA SER A 54 -13.19 6.55 2.19
C SER A 54 -11.70 6.50 2.52
N MET A 55 -10.89 5.88 1.65
CA MET A 55 -9.43 5.88 1.83
C MET A 55 -8.83 7.28 1.90
N ARG A 56 -9.38 8.25 1.14
CA ARG A 56 -8.93 9.65 1.22
C ARG A 56 -9.18 10.25 2.61
N THR A 57 -10.31 9.94 3.22
CA THR A 57 -10.64 10.38 4.57
C THR A 57 -9.72 9.73 5.61
N LYS A 58 -9.47 8.43 5.50
CA LYS A 58 -8.54 7.71 6.39
C LYS A 58 -7.12 8.28 6.32
N LEU A 59 -6.63 8.60 5.11
CA LEU A 59 -5.34 9.28 4.92
C LEU A 59 -5.30 10.68 5.56
N ALA A 60 -6.40 11.43 5.52
CA ALA A 60 -6.48 12.73 6.20
C ALA A 60 -6.46 12.59 7.73
N VAL A 61 -7.06 11.53 8.26
CA VAL A 61 -6.96 11.16 9.69
C VAL A 61 -5.51 10.85 10.05
N LEU A 62 -4.82 9.99 9.27
CA LEU A 62 -3.40 9.70 9.51
C LEU A 62 -2.55 10.96 9.48
N ARG A 63 -2.74 11.86 8.51
CA ARG A 63 -1.98 13.12 8.46
C ARG A 63 -2.23 14.05 9.65
N SER A 64 -3.33 13.85 10.38
CA SER A 64 -3.67 14.68 11.54
C SER A 64 -3.25 14.05 12.87
N LEU A 65 -3.09 12.72 12.93
CA LEU A 65 -2.94 11.98 14.19
C LEU A 65 -1.70 11.06 14.23
N ASP A 66 -1.14 10.67 13.09
CA ASP A 66 0.03 9.79 12.97
C ASP A 66 1.31 10.62 12.74
N ASP A 67 2.45 9.94 12.64
CA ASP A 67 3.71 10.52 12.17
C ASP A 67 3.59 11.12 10.75
N GLU A 68 4.12 12.32 10.56
CA GLU A 68 4.00 13.10 9.31
C GLU A 68 4.65 12.37 8.13
N GLU A 69 5.85 11.81 8.31
CA GLU A 69 6.58 11.09 7.25
C GLU A 69 5.82 9.82 6.84
N ALA A 70 5.27 9.10 7.82
CA ALA A 70 4.49 7.91 7.56
C ALA A 70 3.14 8.22 6.88
N ALA A 71 2.45 9.29 7.30
CA ALA A 71 1.20 9.72 6.70
C ALA A 71 1.38 10.16 5.23
N ASP A 72 2.43 10.94 4.95
CA ASP A 72 2.76 11.37 3.60
C ASP A 72 3.18 10.19 2.71
N SER A 73 4.00 9.29 3.23
CA SER A 73 4.38 8.05 2.53
C SER A 73 3.16 7.20 2.17
N ALA A 74 2.19 7.07 3.09
CA ALA A 74 0.94 6.37 2.82
C ALA A 74 0.11 7.06 1.73
N ALA A 75 0.02 8.39 1.76
CA ALA A 75 -0.72 9.15 0.75
C ALA A 75 -0.08 9.06 -0.63
N ILE A 76 1.25 9.18 -0.72
CA ILE A 76 2.02 9.03 -1.96
C ILE A 76 1.82 7.62 -2.53
N ALA A 77 2.03 6.58 -1.71
CA ALA A 77 1.89 5.20 -2.13
C ALA A 77 0.47 4.90 -2.62
N TRP A 78 -0.56 5.35 -1.89
CA TRP A 78 -1.96 5.07 -2.25
C TRP A 78 -2.34 5.73 -3.57
N ASN A 79 -1.97 7.00 -3.79
CA ASN A 79 -2.25 7.70 -5.04
C ASN A 79 -1.55 7.02 -6.23
N ARG A 80 -0.25 6.72 -6.10
CA ARG A 80 0.54 6.12 -7.19
C ARG A 80 0.09 4.70 -7.51
N LEU A 81 -0.21 3.88 -6.50
CA LEU A 81 -0.72 2.52 -6.68
C LEU A 81 -2.14 2.51 -7.27
N SER A 82 -2.99 3.45 -6.86
CA SER A 82 -4.33 3.60 -7.44
C SER A 82 -4.25 3.91 -8.93
N SER A 83 -3.42 4.89 -9.32
CA SER A 83 -3.17 5.20 -10.73
C SER A 83 -2.60 3.99 -11.50
N ALA A 84 -1.62 3.27 -10.94
CA ALA A 84 -1.03 2.08 -11.56
C ALA A 84 -2.04 0.93 -11.80
N CYS A 85 -3.13 0.88 -11.02
CA CYS A 85 -4.20 -0.10 -11.19
C CYS A 85 -5.15 0.24 -12.34
N HIS A 86 -5.29 1.52 -12.73
CA HIS A 86 -6.18 1.91 -13.82
C HIS A 86 -5.63 1.46 -15.18
N VAL A 87 -6.54 1.08 -16.08
CA VAL A 87 -6.24 0.70 -17.46
C VAL A 87 -6.84 1.77 -18.36
N HIS A 88 -6.01 2.67 -18.87
CA HIS A 88 -6.39 3.55 -19.96
C HIS A 88 -5.75 3.06 -21.26
N ALA A 89 -6.52 3.08 -22.37
CA ALA A 89 -6.13 2.47 -23.65
C ALA A 89 -4.83 3.02 -24.26
N PHE A 90 -4.35 4.17 -23.77
CA PHE A 90 -3.12 4.83 -24.23
C PHE A 90 -2.11 5.09 -23.11
N GLU A 91 -2.34 4.59 -21.90
CA GLU A 91 -1.38 4.74 -20.81
C GLU A 91 -0.31 3.65 -20.87
N LEU A 92 0.94 4.09 -20.71
CA LEU A 92 2.06 3.20 -20.47
C LEU A 92 1.79 2.37 -19.20
N GLN A 93 2.06 1.07 -19.28
CA GLN A 93 1.97 0.22 -18.11
C GLN A 93 2.96 0.69 -17.02
N PRO A 94 2.60 0.57 -15.73
CA PRO A 94 3.54 0.89 -14.66
C PRO A 94 4.78 -0.01 -14.81
N SER A 95 5.96 0.61 -14.75
CA SER A 95 7.21 -0.15 -14.88
C SER A 95 7.40 -1.06 -13.67
N ALA A 96 8.11 -2.18 -13.87
CA ALA A 96 8.39 -3.09 -12.76
C ALA A 96 9.20 -2.41 -11.64
N ALA A 97 10.11 -1.51 -12.01
CA ALA A 97 10.91 -0.73 -11.07
C ALA A 97 10.05 0.23 -10.23
N GLU A 98 9.09 0.93 -10.84
CA GLU A 98 8.15 1.78 -10.10
C GLU A 98 7.31 0.96 -9.12
N VAL A 99 6.76 -0.18 -9.55
CA VAL A 99 5.95 -1.04 -8.66
C VAL A 99 6.80 -1.61 -7.53
N GLN A 100 8.04 -1.99 -7.81
CA GLN A 100 8.98 -2.46 -6.78
C GLN A 100 9.29 -1.35 -5.76
N HIS A 101 9.51 -0.12 -6.22
CA HIS A 101 9.72 1.03 -5.34
C HIS A 101 8.48 1.29 -4.46
N LEU A 102 7.29 1.27 -5.04
CA LEU A 102 6.03 1.43 -4.29
C LEU A 102 5.83 0.29 -3.28
N CYS A 103 6.19 -0.95 -3.61
CA CYS A 103 6.19 -2.05 -2.63
C CYS A 103 7.16 -1.78 -1.47
N GLY A 104 8.31 -1.13 -1.73
CA GLY A 104 9.25 -0.69 -0.70
C GLY A 104 8.64 0.37 0.24
N LEU A 105 7.95 1.36 -0.32
CA LEU A 105 7.23 2.37 0.46
C LEU A 105 6.11 1.76 1.31
N VAL A 106 5.37 0.77 0.79
CA VAL A 106 4.36 0.06 1.59
C VAL A 106 5.03 -0.77 2.69
N ALA A 107 6.20 -1.35 2.43
CA ALA A 107 6.95 -2.11 3.44
C ALA A 107 7.43 -1.24 4.60
N SER A 108 7.88 -0.01 4.34
CA SER A 108 8.33 0.91 5.40
C SER A 108 7.20 1.38 6.31
N LEU A 109 5.94 1.20 5.90
CA LEU A 109 4.75 1.55 6.69
C LEU A 109 4.29 0.43 7.61
N LEU A 110 4.81 -0.78 7.44
CA LEU A 110 4.54 -1.91 8.35
C LEU A 110 5.08 -1.57 9.73
N ARG A 111 4.22 -1.69 10.74
CA ARG A 111 4.66 -1.61 12.14
C ARG A 111 5.42 -2.89 12.48
N VAL A 112 6.55 -2.75 13.16
CA VAL A 112 7.14 -3.88 13.89
C VAL A 112 6.22 -4.07 15.10
N PRO A 113 5.61 -5.25 15.31
CA PRO A 113 4.88 -5.47 16.55
C PRO A 113 5.85 -5.26 17.71
N ASP A 114 5.51 -4.38 18.65
CA ASP A 114 6.29 -4.19 19.86
C ASP A 114 6.44 -5.56 20.54
N ALA A 115 7.63 -6.13 20.40
CA ALA A 115 7.93 -7.44 20.95
C ALA A 115 8.05 -7.28 22.46
N LEU A 116 6.96 -7.61 23.16
CA LEU A 116 6.92 -8.10 24.54
C LEU A 116 7.84 -7.33 25.51
N GLU A 117 7.43 -6.13 25.93
CA GLU A 117 7.79 -5.65 27.26
C GLU A 117 6.78 -6.22 28.27
N SER A 118 7.15 -7.33 28.92
CA SER A 118 6.62 -7.80 30.21
C SER A 118 7.64 -8.70 30.89
#